data_AF-A0A8T3SV56-F1
#
_entry.id   AF-A0A8T3SV56-F1
#
_cell.length_a   1.000
_cell.length_b   1.000
_cell.length_c   1.000
_cell.angle_alpha   90.00
_cell.angle_beta   90.00
_cell.angle_gamma   90.00
#
_symmetry.space_group_name_H-M   'P 1'
#
loop_
_entity.id
_entity.type
_entity.pdbx_description
1 polymer ?
#
loop_
_entity_poly.entity_id
_entity_poly.type
_entity_poly.pdbx_seq_one_letter_code
_entity_poly.pdbx_strand_id
1 'polypeptide(L)'
;VLPGGFGTLDELAEILTLVQTGKTARIPIILVHAKFWASLIDWFKQTLVSEGVISPADVGLFTVVDSPDEVVEAIFEHYEHRGFEPSAEERERLLEL
;
A
#
# COMPACT_ATOMS: atom_id res chain seq x y z
N VAL A 1 1.87 -8.61 2.53
CA VAL A 1 3.14 -8.96 1.84
C VAL A 1 4.13 -9.46 2.88
N LEU A 2 4.54 -10.72 2.80
CA LEU A 2 5.59 -11.31 3.64
C LEU A 2 6.98 -11.03 3.02
N PRO A 3 8.08 -11.15 3.78
CA PRO A 3 9.43 -11.06 3.24
C PRO A 3 9.65 -11.95 2.02
N GLY A 4 10.23 -11.39 0.96
CA GLY A 4 10.42 -12.08 -0.31
C GLY A 4 11.44 -11.42 -1.23
N GLY A 5 11.67 -12.04 -2.38
CA GLY A 5 12.65 -11.59 -3.39
C GLY A 5 12.02 -10.70 -4.47
N PHE A 6 12.59 -10.73 -5.68
CA PHE A 6 12.15 -9.85 -6.78
C PHE A 6 10.69 -10.02 -7.19
N GLY A 7 10.15 -11.24 -7.23
CA GLY A 7 8.72 -11.42 -7.55
C GLY A 7 7.79 -10.78 -6.52
N THR A 8 8.19 -10.78 -5.23
CA THR A 8 7.42 -10.09 -4.18
C THR A 8 7.52 -8.57 -4.31
N LEU A 9 8.69 -8.07 -4.72
CA LEU A 9 8.89 -6.65 -4.97
C LEU A 9 8.13 -6.16 -6.20
N ASP A 10 8.04 -6.98 -7.24
CA ASP A 10 7.27 -6.71 -8.47
C ASP A 10 5.80 -6.49 -8.13
N GLU A 11 5.19 -7.48 -7.47
CA GLU A 11 3.79 -7.40 -7.00
C GLU A 11 3.55 -6.23 -6.04
N LEU A 12 4.50 -5.93 -5.15
CA LEU A 12 4.42 -4.78 -4.25
C LEU A 12 4.43 -3.45 -5.01
N ALA A 13 5.33 -3.30 -5.99
CA ALA A 13 5.42 -2.08 -6.79
C ALA A 13 4.17 -1.90 -7.68
N GLU A 14 3.67 -2.99 -8.25
CA GLU A 14 2.44 -2.98 -9.04
C GLU A 14 1.25 -2.51 -8.18
N ILE A 15 1.02 -3.13 -7.02
CA ILE A 15 -0.15 -2.77 -6.21
C ILE A 15 -0.06 -1.35 -5.64
N LEU A 16 1.13 -0.88 -5.27
CA LEU A 16 1.34 0.50 -4.85
C LEU A 16 0.98 1.47 -5.98
N THR A 17 1.40 1.17 -7.20
CA THR A 17 1.10 1.98 -8.39
C THR A 17 -0.40 2.01 -8.68
N LEU A 18 -1.07 0.85 -8.64
CA LEU A 18 -2.52 0.75 -8.88
C LEU A 18 -3.32 1.53 -7.84
N VAL A 19 -2.97 1.44 -6.56
CA VAL A 19 -3.65 2.17 -5.48
C VAL A 19 -3.36 3.67 -5.57
N GLN A 20 -2.10 4.06 -5.83
CA GLN A 20 -1.70 5.46 -5.99
C GLN A 20 -2.46 6.15 -7.12
N THR A 21 -2.59 5.47 -8.27
CA THR A 21 -3.26 5.99 -9.46
C THR A 21 -4.78 5.82 -9.44
N GLY A 22 -5.32 5.15 -8.41
CA GLY A 22 -6.75 4.86 -8.29
C GLY A 22 -7.28 3.92 -9.36
N LYS A 23 -6.40 3.10 -9.96
CA LYS A 23 -6.78 2.08 -10.96
C LYS A 23 -7.22 0.75 -10.33
N THR A 24 -7.25 0.70 -9.01
CA THR A 24 -7.92 -0.34 -8.22
C THR A 24 -8.65 0.31 -7.05
N ALA A 25 -9.61 -0.40 -6.45
CA ALA A 25 -10.20 0.01 -5.19
C ALA A 25 -9.10 0.14 -4.13
N ARG A 26 -9.19 1.11 -3.22
CA ARG A 26 -8.19 1.21 -2.16
C ARG A 26 -8.32 0.02 -1.21
N ILE A 27 -7.40 -0.92 -1.37
CA ILE A 27 -7.23 -2.08 -0.50
C ILE A 27 -6.11 -1.79 0.53
N PRO A 28 -6.13 -2.43 1.71
CA PRO A 28 -5.05 -2.28 2.67
C PRO A 28 -3.79 -3.01 2.15
N ILE A 29 -2.68 -2.28 2.03
CA ILE A 29 -1.36 -2.86 1.72
C ILE A 29 -0.60 -3.03 3.04
N ILE A 30 -0.45 -4.28 3.49
CA ILE A 30 0.16 -4.60 4.78
C ILE A 30 1.48 -5.33 4.56
N LEU A 31 2.58 -4.75 5.03
CA LEU A 31 3.92 -5.35 5.01
C LEU A 31 4.19 -6.00 6.37
N VAL A 32 4.61 -7.26 6.37
CA VAL A 32 4.89 -7.99 7.62
C VAL A 32 6.40 -8.12 7.82
N HIS A 33 6.85 -8.07 9.08
CA HIS A 33 8.25 -8.13 9.51
C HIS A 33 8.98 -6.80 9.25
N ALA A 34 8.81 -5.84 10.14
CA ALA A 34 9.28 -4.46 10.01
C ALA A 34 10.79 -4.36 9.73
N LYS A 35 11.59 -5.19 10.41
CA LYS A 35 13.04 -5.23 10.21
C LYS A 35 13.44 -5.57 8.78
N PHE A 36 12.68 -6.43 8.09
CA PHE A 36 12.96 -6.80 6.70
C PHE A 36 12.72 -5.62 5.75
N TRP A 37 11.64 -4.85 5.97
CA TRP A 37 11.22 -3.77 5.08
C TRP A 37 11.85 -2.41 5.38
N ALA A 38 12.42 -2.21 6.57
CA ALA A 38 12.92 -0.92 7.06
C ALA A 38 13.81 -0.19 6.05
N SER A 39 14.85 -0.84 5.52
CA SER A 39 15.78 -0.20 4.58
C SER A 39 15.12 0.21 3.25
N LEU A 40 14.15 -0.57 2.76
CA LEU A 40 13.42 -0.25 1.54
C LEU A 40 12.51 0.97 1.75
N ILE A 41 11.82 1.00 2.89
CA ILE A 41 10.93 2.11 3.25
C ILE A 41 11.72 3.39 3.49
N ASP A 42 12.89 3.29 4.13
CA ASP A 42 13.78 4.44 4.29
C ASP A 42 14.26 4.96 2.94
N TRP A 43 14.57 4.08 1.99
CA TRP A 43 14.88 4.49 0.62
C TRP A 43 13.70 5.18 -0.09
N PHE A 44 12.46 4.69 0.07
CA PHE A 44 11.27 5.39 -0.45
C PHE A 44 11.20 6.82 0.09
N LYS A 45 11.38 7.01 1.39
CA LYS A 45 11.31 8.33 2.05
C LYS A 45 12.48 9.24 1.70
N GLN A 46 13.70 8.70 1.64
CA GLN A 46 14.92 9.50 1.49
C GLN A 46 15.26 9.78 0.03
N THR A 47 14.86 8.91 -0.89
CA THR A 47 15.18 9.04 -2.32
C THR A 47 13.94 9.33 -3.14
N LEU A 48 12.90 8.47 -3.11
CA LEU A 48 11.76 8.65 -4.01
C LEU A 48 10.97 9.94 -3.72
N VAL A 49 10.77 10.25 -2.44
CA VAL A 49 10.10 11.50 -2.04
C VAL A 49 10.99 12.73 -2.30
N SER A 50 12.30 12.64 -2.05
CA SER A 50 13.20 13.79 -2.22
C SER A 50 13.45 14.15 -3.68
N GLU A 51 13.52 13.15 -4.56
CA GLU A 51 13.59 13.31 -6.02
C GLU A 51 12.22 13.68 -6.63
N GLY A 52 11.16 13.71 -5.83
CA GLY A 52 9.82 14.12 -6.27
C GLY A 52 9.13 13.12 -7.20
N VAL A 53 9.57 11.86 -7.22
CA VAL A 53 8.96 10.81 -8.06
C VAL A 53 7.75 10.15 -7.42
N ILE A 54 7.59 10.29 -6.09
CA ILE A 54 6.34 10.02 -5.36
C ILE A 54 6.05 11.18 -4.40
N SER A 55 4.79 11.34 -4.00
CA SER A 55 4.40 12.33 -2.99
C SER A 55 4.73 11.84 -1.58
N PRO A 56 4.94 12.74 -0.60
CA PRO A 56 5.10 12.33 0.81
C PRO A 56 3.91 11.53 1.36
N ALA A 57 2.70 11.77 0.84
CA ALA A 57 1.49 11.06 1.24
C ALA A 57 1.45 9.61 0.75
N ASP A 58 2.17 9.28 -0.33
CA ASP A 58 2.19 7.93 -0.90
C ASP A 58 2.87 6.91 0.02
N VAL A 59 3.73 7.37 0.94
CA VAL A 59 4.31 6.53 1.99
C VAL A 59 3.25 6.04 2.99
N GLY A 60 2.07 6.68 3.03
CA GLY A 60 0.91 6.25 3.80
C GLY A 60 0.01 5.23 3.09
N LEU A 61 0.38 4.76 1.88
CA LEU A 61 -0.40 3.75 1.15
C LEU A 61 -0.27 2.35 1.75
N PHE A 62 0.72 2.12 2.62
CA PHE A 62 0.97 0.84 3.25
C PHE A 62 1.22 0.99 4.75
N THR A 63 0.95 -0.09 5.50
CA THR A 63 1.24 -0.21 6.93
C THR A 63 2.22 -1.35 7.16
N VAL A 64 3.04 -1.25 8.20
CA VAL A 64 4.03 -2.27 8.56
C VAL A 64 3.69 -2.84 9.93
N VAL A 65 3.61 -4.16 10.05
CA VAL A 65 3.24 -4.88 11.27
C VAL A 65 4.15 -6.08 11.50
N ASP A 66 4.20 -6.62 12.72
CA ASP A 66 5.11 -7.71 13.08
C ASP A 66 4.38 -8.99 13.53
N SER A 67 3.07 -8.91 13.80
CA SER A 67 2.27 -10.05 14.24
C SER A 67 1.03 -10.31 13.37
N PRO A 68 0.55 -11.58 13.32
CA PRO A 68 -0.71 -11.90 12.64
C PRO A 68 -1.92 -11.12 13.17
N ASP A 69 -1.96 -10.86 14.48
CA ASP A 69 -3.08 -10.14 15.10
C ASP A 69 -3.15 -8.69 14.61
N GLU A 70 -2.00 -8.01 14.52
CA GLU A 70 -1.90 -6.65 13.94
C GLU A 70 -2.29 -6.63 12.45
N VAL A 71 -2.02 -7.70 11.69
CA VAL A 71 -2.48 -7.80 10.30
C VAL A 71 -4.00 -7.79 10.25
N VAL A 72 -4.64 -8.58 11.13
CA VAL A 72 -6.11 -8.67 11.20
C VAL A 72 -6.69 -7.31 11.63
N GLU A 73 -6.11 -6.67 12.64
CA GLU A 73 -6.50 -5.34 13.10
C GLU A 73 -6.42 -4.30 11.97
N ALA A 74 -5.30 -4.22 11.26
CA ALA A 74 -5.12 -3.28 10.15
C ALA A 74 -6.12 -3.50 9.00
N ILE A 75 -6.55 -4.75 8.75
CA ILE A 75 -7.61 -5.04 7.79
C ILE A 75 -8.94 -4.47 8.28
N PHE A 76 -9.30 -4.71 9.54
CA PHE A 76 -10.57 -4.22 10.11
C PHE A 76 -10.61 -2.69 10.17
N GLU A 77 -9.56 -2.04 10.63
CA GLU A 77 -9.46 -0.57 10.67
C GLU A 77 -9.68 0.06 9.29
N HIS A 78 -9.08 -0.52 8.24
CA HIS A 78 -9.25 -0.01 6.88
C HIS A 78 -10.70 -0.09 6.40
N TYR A 79 -11.41 -1.19 6.70
CA TYR A 79 -12.77 -1.42 6.23
C TYR A 79 -13.86 -0.83 7.13
N GLU A 80 -13.58 -0.57 8.41
CA GLU A 80 -14.52 0.10 9.32
C GLU A 80 -14.85 1.51 8.82
N HIS A 81 -13.87 2.21 8.26
CA HIS A 81 -14.03 3.59 7.80
C HIS A 81 -14.47 3.71 6.33
N ARG A 82 -14.29 2.67 5.52
CA ARG A 82 -14.46 2.75 4.06
C ARG A 82 -15.54 1.82 3.49
N GLY A 83 -15.93 0.77 4.20
CA GLY A 83 -16.72 -0.33 3.65
C GLY A 83 -15.95 -1.13 2.58
N PHE A 84 -16.47 -2.29 2.18
CA PHE A 84 -15.81 -3.17 1.19
C PHE A 84 -16.05 -2.77 -0.27
N GLU A 85 -17.09 -1.97 -0.54
CA GLU A 85 -17.43 -1.58 -1.90
C GLU A 85 -16.71 -0.29 -2.33
N PRO A 86 -16.25 -0.19 -3.59
CA PRO A 86 -15.72 1.07 -4.10
C PRO A 86 -16.81 2.15 -4.07
N SER A 87 -16.44 3.35 -3.65
CA SER A 87 -17.29 4.54 -3.70
C SER A 87 -17.74 4.85 -5.13
N ALA A 88 -18.79 5.65 -5.29
CA ALA A 88 -19.29 6.02 -6.62
C ALA A 88 -18.21 6.67 -7.50
N GLU A 89 -17.38 7.54 -6.90
CA GLU A 89 -16.25 8.19 -7.58
C GLU A 89 -15.16 7.18 -7.99
N GLU A 90 -14.87 6.20 -7.14
CA GLU A 90 -13.92 5.13 -7.46
C GLU A 90 -14.46 4.24 -8.59
N ARG A 91 -15.76 3.92 -8.58
CA ARG A 91 -16.40 3.16 -9.67
C ARG A 91 -16.31 3.90 -11.00
N GLU A 92 -16.53 5.21 -11.01
CA GLU A 92 -16.42 6.04 -12.22
C GLU A 92 -14.99 6.00 -12.79
N ARG A 93 -13.96 6.18 -11.95
CA ARG A 93 -12.56 6.07 -12.39
C ARG A 93 -12.17 4.69 -12.89
N LEU A 94 -12.76 3.63 -12.33
CA LEU A 94 -12.54 2.25 -12.77
C LEU A 94 -13.20 1.96 -14.13
N LEU A 95 -14.26 2.68 -14.49
CA LEU A 95 -14.93 2.55 -15.79
C LEU A 95 -14.22 3.32 -16.92
N GLU A 96 -13.34 4.27 -16.58
CA GLU A 96 -12.51 5.03 -17.52
C GLU A 96 -11.16 4.35 -17.84
N LEU A 97 -10.99 3.09 -17.40
CA LEU A 97 -9.86 2.20 -17.73
C LEU A 97 -10.15 1.35 -18.96
#